data_AF-A0A2V9KN37-F1
#
_entry.id   AF-A0A2V9KN37-F1
#
_cell.length_a   1.000
_cell.length_b   1.000
_cell.length_c   1.000
_cell.angle_alpha   90.00
_cell.angle_beta   90.00
_cell.angle_gamma   90.00
#
_symmetry.space_group_name_H-M   'P 1'
#
loop_
_entity.id
_entity.type
_entity.pdbx_description
1 polymer ?
#
loop_
_entity_poly.entity_id
_entity_poly.type
_entity_poly.pdbx_seq_one_letter_code
_entity_poly.pdbx_strand_id
1 'polypeptide(L)'
;MRVETVRRNGAGAWTLGLVGARSERFRSVTLTDAEIASLKLLDRACSYAGDGTLLRLGLQAYSLGIAYEFDPYFGLSISRVDPLPHQLEAVYDYLLKVARVRFLPADDAGAGKTIMAGLLVRELKLRGLAERILIVVPANLAFQWQRELREKFDEKFLVLKGSDIREQFGVNQWLENRQVITSLDLAKRQNILPGVAQCRWDLVIVDEAHRMSAAA
;
A
#
# COMPACT_ATOMS: atom_id res chain seq x y z
N MET A 1 -11.12 -23.60 -5.80
CA MET A 1 -12.44 -23.00 -6.04
C MET A 1 -13.40 -23.61 -5.03
N ARG A 2 -14.37 -22.85 -4.53
CA ARG A 2 -15.50 -23.32 -3.71
C ARG A 2 -16.72 -23.39 -4.61
N VAL A 3 -17.50 -24.47 -4.56
CA VAL A 3 -18.79 -24.56 -5.27
C VAL A 3 -19.84 -23.87 -4.42
N GLU A 4 -20.56 -22.90 -4.98
CA GLU A 4 -21.65 -22.20 -4.27
C GLU A 4 -23.03 -22.56 -4.80
N THR A 5 -23.13 -22.83 -6.11
CA THR A 5 -24.41 -23.22 -6.72
C THR A 5 -24.21 -24.39 -7.67
N VAL A 6 -25.19 -25.28 -7.70
CA VAL A 6 -25.24 -26.43 -8.60
C VAL A 6 -26.64 -26.49 -9.20
N ARG A 7 -26.74 -26.47 -10.52
CA ARG A 7 -28.01 -26.60 -11.24
C ARG A 7 -27.89 -27.66 -12.32
N ARG A 8 -28.87 -28.55 -12.42
CA ARG A 8 -28.92 -29.54 -13.48
C ARG A 8 -29.67 -28.97 -14.67
N ASN A 9 -29.05 -28.99 -15.83
CA ASN A 9 -29.69 -28.68 -17.10
C ASN A 9 -30.11 -30.01 -17.75
N GLY A 10 -31.35 -30.06 -18.24
CA GLY A 10 -31.97 -31.29 -18.75
C GLY A 10 -31.33 -31.80 -20.04
N ALA A 11 -30.17 -32.46 -19.93
CA ALA A 11 -29.50 -33.28 -20.94
C ALA A 11 -28.18 -33.89 -20.39
N GLY A 12 -28.13 -34.24 -19.09
CA GLY A 12 -26.89 -34.75 -18.48
C GLY A 12 -25.78 -33.71 -18.34
N ALA A 13 -26.15 -32.44 -18.21
CA ALA A 13 -25.24 -31.32 -18.00
C ALA A 13 -25.58 -30.58 -16.69
N TRP A 14 -24.55 -30.05 -16.04
CA TRP A 14 -24.62 -29.37 -14.76
C TRP A 14 -23.93 -28.02 -14.85
N THR A 15 -24.61 -26.96 -14.42
CA THR A 15 -24.02 -25.64 -14.26
C THR A 15 -23.59 -25.46 -12.80
N LEU A 16 -22.31 -25.18 -12.61
CA LEU A 16 -21.64 -24.96 -11.33
C LEU A 16 -21.24 -23.50 -11.20
N GLY A 17 -21.72 -22.82 -10.16
CA GLY A 17 -21.19 -21.54 -9.71
C GLY A 17 -20.01 -21.76 -8.77
N LEU A 18 -18.84 -21.29 -9.16
CA LEU A 18 -17.56 -21.48 -8.49
C LEU A 18 -16.99 -20.15 -8.02
N VAL A 19 -16.51 -20.08 -6.78
CA VAL A 19 -15.80 -18.90 -6.23
C VAL A 19 -14.34 -19.24 -5.97
N GLY A 20 -13.42 -18.37 -6.38
CA GLY A 20 -11.99 -18.51 -6.10
C GLY A 20 -11.69 -18.48 -4.61
N ALA A 21 -11.03 -19.51 -4.07
CA ALA A 21 -10.75 -19.61 -2.63
C ALA A 21 -9.77 -18.55 -2.10
N ARG A 22 -9.01 -17.90 -2.99
CA ARG A 22 -8.11 -16.77 -2.66
C ARG A 22 -8.49 -15.46 -3.37
N SER A 23 -9.16 -15.56 -4.52
CA SER A 23 -9.49 -14.39 -5.35
C SER A 23 -10.92 -13.89 -5.16
N GLU A 24 -11.78 -14.67 -4.50
CA GLU A 24 -13.22 -14.40 -4.29
C GLU A 24 -14.02 -14.11 -5.58
N ARG A 25 -13.43 -14.34 -6.75
CA ARG A 25 -14.09 -14.13 -8.03
C ARG A 25 -15.04 -15.27 -8.35
N PHE A 26 -16.27 -14.93 -8.69
CA PHE A 26 -17.28 -15.86 -9.18
C PHE A 26 -17.01 -16.25 -10.64
N ARG A 27 -17.21 -17.53 -10.96
CA ARG A 27 -17.18 -18.10 -12.31
C ARG A 27 -18.28 -19.15 -12.44
N SER A 28 -19.01 -19.13 -13.54
CA SER A 28 -19.97 -20.17 -13.89
C SER A 28 -19.35 -21.11 -14.91
N VAL A 29 -19.44 -22.42 -14.68
CA VAL A 29 -18.94 -23.45 -15.60
C VAL A 29 -20.05 -24.49 -15.81
N THR A 30 -20.26 -24.91 -17.06
CA THR A 30 -21.17 -26.01 -17.37
C THR A 30 -20.34 -27.25 -17.68
N LEU A 31 -20.62 -28.36 -16.99
CA LEU A 31 -19.95 -29.65 -17.13
C LEU A 31 -20.97 -30.73 -17.47
N THR A 32 -20.59 -31.65 -18.35
CA THR A 32 -21.36 -32.86 -18.66
C THR A 32 -21.14 -33.96 -17.62
N ASP A 33 -22.02 -34.96 -17.56
CA ASP A 33 -21.88 -36.12 -16.68
C ASP A 33 -20.53 -36.86 -16.89
N ALA A 34 -20.04 -36.90 -18.14
CA ALA A 34 -18.74 -37.49 -18.47
C ALA A 34 -17.56 -36.64 -17.93
N GLU A 35 -17.64 -35.32 -18.01
CA GLU A 35 -16.62 -34.41 -17.47
C GLU A 35 -16.62 -34.44 -15.94
N ILE A 36 -17.78 -34.55 -15.30
CA ILE A 36 -17.89 -34.71 -13.84
C ILE A 36 -17.25 -36.03 -13.41
N ALA A 37 -17.48 -37.12 -14.14
CA ALA A 37 -16.83 -38.40 -13.87
C ALA A 37 -15.31 -38.35 -14.02
N SER A 38 -14.79 -37.43 -14.84
CA SER A 38 -13.34 -37.21 -15.01
C SER A 38 -12.71 -36.33 -13.93
N LEU A 39 -13.52 -35.71 -13.05
CA LEU A 39 -13.00 -34.85 -11.99
C LEU A 39 -12.24 -35.68 -10.95
N LYS A 40 -10.98 -35.32 -10.74
CA LYS A 40 -10.19 -35.87 -9.65
C LYS A 40 -10.58 -35.21 -8.32
N LEU A 41 -11.09 -36.00 -7.39
CA LEU A 41 -11.22 -35.59 -5.99
C LEU A 41 -9.81 -35.38 -5.41
N LEU A 42 -9.43 -34.11 -5.26
CA LEU A 42 -8.26 -33.73 -4.47
C LEU A 42 -8.70 -33.71 -3.01
N ASP A 43 -8.57 -34.85 -2.35
CA ASP A 43 -8.85 -34.93 -0.92
C ASP A 43 -7.84 -34.04 -0.18
N ARG A 44 -8.35 -33.08 0.59
CA ARG A 44 -7.53 -32.21 1.46
C ARG A 44 -7.41 -32.86 2.82
N ALA A 45 -6.98 -34.12 2.87
CA ALA A 45 -6.50 -34.68 4.13
C ALA A 45 -5.30 -33.83 4.57
N CYS A 46 -5.37 -33.23 5.76
CA CYS A 46 -4.18 -32.62 6.37
C CYS A 46 -3.14 -33.73 6.53
N SER A 47 -2.07 -33.67 5.75
CA SER A 47 -0.98 -34.64 5.80
C SER A 47 0.32 -33.94 6.18
N TYR A 48 1.21 -34.68 6.84
CA TYR A 48 2.58 -34.23 7.15
C TYR A 48 3.57 -34.58 6.03
N ALA A 49 3.08 -34.96 4.84
CA ALA A 49 3.89 -35.38 3.70
C ALA A 49 4.36 -34.19 2.83
N GLY A 50 4.10 -32.95 3.25
CA GLY A 50 4.57 -31.76 2.56
C GLY A 50 6.10 -31.64 2.60
N ASP A 51 6.66 -30.85 1.67
CA ASP A 51 8.09 -30.56 1.66
C ASP A 51 8.47 -29.70 2.88
N GLY A 52 9.22 -30.30 3.80
CA GLY A 52 9.70 -29.62 5.01
C GLY A 52 10.63 -28.44 4.72
N THR A 53 11.33 -28.43 3.58
CA THR A 53 12.16 -27.30 3.14
C THR A 53 11.31 -26.11 2.78
N LEU A 54 10.24 -26.33 2.01
CA LEU A 54 9.27 -25.27 1.67
C LEU A 54 8.56 -24.75 2.91
N LEU A 55 8.18 -25.63 3.85
CA LEU A 55 7.59 -25.21 5.12
C LEU A 55 8.56 -24.30 5.90
N ARG A 56 9.83 -24.72 6.03
CA ARG A 56 10.86 -23.94 6.72
C ARG A 56 11.07 -22.58 6.07
N LEU A 57 11.17 -22.53 4.74
CA LEU A 57 11.32 -21.27 4.00
C LEU A 57 10.10 -20.36 4.20
N GLY A 58 8.89 -20.92 4.21
CA GLY A 58 7.66 -20.19 4.50
C GLY A 58 7.65 -19.59 5.91
N LEU A 59 8.07 -20.37 6.92
CA LEU A 59 8.18 -19.89 8.30
C LEU A 59 9.25 -18.79 8.44
N GLN A 60 10.42 -18.96 7.80
CA GLN A 60 11.46 -17.94 7.80
C GLN A 60 11.00 -16.64 7.13
N ALA A 61 10.33 -16.75 5.97
CA ALA A 61 9.76 -15.59 5.29
C ALA A 61 8.69 -14.90 6.15
N TYR A 62 7.86 -15.67 6.84
CA TYR A 62 6.87 -15.15 7.78
C TYR A 62 7.52 -14.42 8.95
N SER A 63 8.52 -15.02 9.60
CA SER A 63 9.28 -14.39 10.68
C SER A 63 9.94 -13.09 10.26
N LEU A 64 10.50 -13.03 9.04
CA LEU A 64 11.05 -11.78 8.49
C LEU A 64 9.96 -10.73 8.23
N GLY A 65 8.76 -11.16 7.80
CA GLY A 65 7.61 -10.28 7.61
C GLY A 65 7.09 -9.63 8.89
N ILE A 66 7.32 -10.25 10.04
CA ILE A 66 6.94 -9.73 11.37
C ILE A 66 8.14 -9.26 12.20
N ALA A 67 9.31 -9.09 11.59
CA ALA A 67 10.54 -8.73 12.31
C ALA A 67 10.40 -7.42 13.11
N TYR A 68 9.55 -6.50 12.66
CA TYR A 68 9.23 -5.24 13.36
C TYR A 68 8.59 -5.47 14.75
N GLU A 69 8.00 -6.63 15.03
CA GLU A 69 7.46 -6.95 16.36
C GLU A 69 8.56 -7.15 17.40
N PHE A 70 9.77 -7.53 16.95
CA PHE A 70 10.91 -7.85 17.82
C PHE A 70 11.96 -6.74 17.86
N ASP A 71 11.99 -5.88 16.84
CA ASP A 71 12.83 -4.69 16.78
C ASP A 71 11.95 -3.44 16.60
N PRO A 72 11.72 -2.65 17.67
CA PRO A 72 10.96 -1.41 17.59
C PRO A 72 11.51 -0.39 16.60
N TYR A 73 12.80 -0.49 16.23
CA TYR A 73 13.53 0.38 15.31
C TYR A 73 13.82 -0.31 13.97
N PHE A 74 13.11 -1.36 13.61
CA PHE A 74 13.40 -2.16 12.41
C PHE A 74 13.46 -1.33 11.12
N GLY A 75 12.57 -0.34 10.96
CA GLY A 75 12.57 0.57 9.83
C GLY A 75 13.82 1.45 9.76
N LEU A 76 14.38 1.86 10.90
CA LEU A 76 15.65 2.57 10.98
C LEU A 76 16.80 1.66 10.53
N SER A 77 16.86 0.43 11.07
CA SER A 77 17.93 -0.54 10.80
C SER A 77 18.10 -0.89 9.31
N ILE A 78 17.03 -0.78 8.52
CA ILE A 78 17.04 -1.05 7.08
C ILE A 78 17.05 0.21 6.20
N SER A 79 17.07 1.39 6.82
CA SER A 79 17.15 2.68 6.13
C SER A 79 18.59 3.17 6.05
N ARG A 80 18.90 4.00 5.05
CA ARG A 80 20.23 4.57 4.81
C ARG A 80 20.31 5.99 5.37
N VAL A 81 20.02 6.14 6.66
CA VAL A 81 19.96 7.42 7.36
C VAL A 81 20.56 7.32 8.76
N ASP A 82 21.18 8.41 9.21
CA ASP A 82 21.61 8.61 10.58
C ASP A 82 20.78 9.75 11.20
N PRO A 83 19.55 9.47 11.69
CA PRO A 83 18.67 10.49 12.24
C PRO A 83 19.15 10.99 13.60
N LEU A 84 18.84 12.24 13.91
CA LEU A 84 19.15 12.84 15.20
C LEU A 84 18.25 12.27 16.30
N PRO A 85 18.70 12.26 17.58
CA PRO A 85 17.92 11.69 18.69
C PRO A 85 16.48 12.23 18.79
N HIS A 86 16.28 13.54 18.61
CA HIS A 86 14.94 14.14 18.65
C HIS A 86 14.04 13.69 17.49
N GLN A 87 14.62 13.35 16.32
CA GLN A 87 13.86 12.81 15.19
C GLN A 87 13.38 11.39 15.48
N LEU A 88 14.22 10.59 16.14
CA LEU A 88 13.84 9.26 16.60
C LEU A 88 12.74 9.33 17.64
N GLU A 89 12.88 10.20 18.64
CA GLU A 89 11.86 10.41 19.67
C GLU A 89 10.53 10.80 19.03
N ALA A 90 10.54 11.79 18.13
CA ALA A 90 9.35 12.23 17.39
C ALA A 90 8.63 11.06 16.70
N VAL A 91 9.36 10.23 15.95
CA VAL A 91 8.77 9.12 15.18
C VAL A 91 8.34 7.97 16.09
N TYR A 92 9.25 7.44 16.88
CA TYR A 92 9.06 6.18 17.61
C TYR A 92 8.29 6.37 18.92
N ASP A 93 8.52 7.48 19.63
CA ASP A 93 7.90 7.69 20.93
C ASP A 93 6.57 8.43 20.87
N TYR A 94 6.32 9.19 19.80
CA TYR A 94 5.06 9.91 19.62
C TYR A 94 4.27 9.39 18.42
N LEU A 95 4.76 9.56 17.19
CA LEU A 95 3.95 9.36 15.98
C LEU A 95 3.43 7.92 15.85
N LEU A 96 4.28 6.92 16.08
CA LEU A 96 3.89 5.51 15.96
C LEU A 96 2.96 5.02 17.08
N LYS A 97 2.87 5.73 18.21
CA LYS A 97 1.98 5.35 19.33
C LYS A 97 0.55 5.86 19.14
N VAL A 98 0.29 6.76 18.18
CA VAL A 98 -1.04 7.33 17.95
C VAL A 98 -1.78 6.56 16.85
N ALA A 99 -2.98 6.07 17.15
CA ALA A 99 -3.81 5.32 16.19
C ALA A 99 -4.24 6.13 14.94
N ARG A 100 -4.28 7.47 15.05
CA ARG A 100 -4.50 8.39 13.93
C ARG A 100 -3.52 9.55 14.01
N VAL A 101 -2.51 9.52 13.16
CA VAL A 101 -1.47 10.55 13.13
C VAL A 101 -2.05 11.86 12.56
N ARG A 102 -2.12 12.89 13.41
CA ARG A 102 -2.34 14.29 13.02
C ARG A 102 -1.26 15.12 13.69
N PHE A 103 -0.16 15.33 12.98
CA PHE A 103 1.03 15.97 13.52
C PHE A 103 1.47 17.11 12.61
N LEU A 104 1.84 18.23 13.21
CA LEU A 104 2.41 19.38 12.53
C LEU A 104 3.82 19.59 13.09
N PRO A 105 4.88 19.13 12.41
CA PRO A 105 6.25 19.41 12.82
C PRO A 105 6.51 20.91 12.65
N ALA A 106 6.63 21.63 13.77
CA ALA A 106 6.88 23.07 13.79
C ALA A 106 8.38 23.42 13.77
N ASP A 107 9.26 22.42 13.60
CA ASP A 107 10.71 22.63 13.65
C ASP A 107 11.21 23.56 12.53
N ASP A 108 12.41 24.12 12.75
CA ASP A 108 13.05 25.03 11.81
C ASP A 108 13.33 24.40 10.43
N ALA A 109 13.46 25.26 9.42
CA ALA A 109 13.91 24.84 8.10
C ALA A 109 15.28 24.14 8.19
N GLY A 110 15.38 22.93 7.63
CA GLY A 110 16.60 22.12 7.71
C GLY A 110 16.65 21.13 8.88
N ALA A 111 15.65 21.08 9.77
CA ALA A 111 15.56 20.12 10.87
C ALA A 111 15.36 18.63 10.44
N GLY A 112 15.44 18.32 9.14
CA GLY A 112 15.34 16.96 8.62
C GLY A 112 13.90 16.39 8.61
N LYS A 113 12.89 17.24 8.36
CA LYS A 113 11.48 16.81 8.24
C LYS A 113 11.28 15.69 7.22
N THR A 114 12.01 15.71 6.10
CA THR A 114 11.99 14.64 5.10
C THR A 114 12.49 13.31 5.64
N ILE A 115 13.50 13.32 6.53
CA ILE A 115 14.02 12.10 7.18
C ILE A 115 12.97 11.54 8.14
N MET A 116 12.37 12.38 8.99
CA MET A 116 11.28 11.96 9.88
C MET A 116 10.08 11.39 9.10
N ALA A 117 9.68 12.07 8.02
CA ALA A 117 8.61 11.61 7.14
C ALA A 117 8.94 10.26 6.49
N GLY A 118 10.17 10.09 5.99
CA GLY A 118 10.62 8.84 5.41
C GLY A 118 10.67 7.68 6.41
N LEU A 119 11.15 7.94 7.63
CA LEU A 119 11.13 6.96 8.74
C LEU A 119 9.71 6.54 9.08
N LEU A 120 8.79 7.51 9.24
CA LEU A 120 7.39 7.23 9.51
C LEU A 120 6.74 6.39 8.40
N VAL A 121 6.95 6.79 7.13
CA VAL A 121 6.44 6.04 5.97
C VAL A 121 6.95 4.61 5.98
N ARG A 122 8.26 4.44 6.21
CA ARG A 122 8.90 3.12 6.19
C ARG A 122 8.36 2.22 7.29
N GLU A 123 8.26 2.73 8.51
CA GLU A 123 7.70 2.01 9.66
C GLU A 123 6.24 1.62 9.44
N LEU A 124 5.39 2.56 9.01
CA LEU A 124 3.97 2.26 8.77
C LEU A 124 3.78 1.20 7.69
N LYS A 125 4.61 1.21 6.63
CA LYS A 125 4.57 0.17 5.59
C LYS A 125 5.03 -1.19 6.10
N LEU A 126 6.13 -1.25 6.86
CA LEU A 126 6.63 -2.51 7.43
C LEU A 126 5.63 -3.15 8.39
N ARG A 127 4.88 -2.32 9.14
CA ARG A 127 3.81 -2.74 10.05
C ARG A 127 2.50 -3.08 9.34
N GLY A 128 2.42 -2.90 8.02
CA GLY A 128 1.17 -3.09 7.25
C GLY A 128 0.07 -2.07 7.56
N LEU A 129 0.42 -0.90 8.12
CA LEU A 129 -0.52 0.13 8.55
C LEU A 129 -0.81 1.18 7.47
N ALA A 130 0.07 1.32 6.47
CA ALA A 130 -0.14 2.22 5.35
C ALA A 130 0.32 1.57 4.04
N GLU A 131 -0.55 1.60 3.02
CA GLU A 131 -0.19 1.20 1.66
C GLU A 131 -0.34 2.36 0.68
N ARG A 132 -1.37 3.20 0.89
CA ARG A 132 -1.70 4.32 0.03
C ARG A 132 -1.30 5.65 0.68
N ILE A 133 -0.26 6.29 0.16
CA ILE A 133 0.39 7.46 0.73
C ILE A 133 0.43 8.60 -0.28
N LEU A 134 -0.06 9.78 0.13
CA LEU A 134 0.01 11.02 -0.63
C LEU A 134 0.97 12.00 0.04
N ILE A 135 1.88 12.56 -0.75
CA ILE A 135 2.78 13.62 -0.30
C ILE A 135 2.48 14.87 -1.14
N VAL A 136 2.09 15.95 -0.48
CA VAL A 136 1.80 17.25 -1.08
C VAL A 136 2.90 18.21 -0.71
N VAL A 137 3.64 18.70 -1.70
CA VAL A 137 4.82 19.55 -1.51
C VAL A 137 4.79 20.76 -2.45
N PRO A 138 5.59 21.80 -2.25
CA PRO A 138 5.89 22.77 -3.29
C PRO A 138 6.43 22.08 -4.57
N ALA A 139 6.02 22.55 -5.75
CA ALA A 139 6.35 21.89 -7.02
C ALA A 139 7.87 21.73 -7.26
N ASN A 140 8.67 22.67 -6.77
CA ASN A 140 10.14 22.63 -6.84
C ASN A 140 10.78 21.58 -5.92
N LEU A 141 10.07 21.11 -4.88
CA LEU A 141 10.58 20.11 -3.94
C LEU A 141 10.16 18.67 -4.28
N ALA A 142 9.21 18.48 -5.21
CA ALA A 142 8.68 17.15 -5.55
C ALA A 142 9.76 16.14 -5.96
N PHE A 143 10.70 16.54 -6.81
CA PHE A 143 11.81 15.67 -7.23
C PHE A 143 12.83 15.42 -6.12
N GLN A 144 13.06 16.40 -5.25
CA GLN A 144 13.93 16.22 -4.10
C GLN A 144 13.34 15.19 -3.13
N TRP A 145 12.04 15.32 -2.80
CA TRP A 145 11.33 14.35 -1.99
C TRP A 145 11.37 12.94 -2.59
N GLN A 146 11.10 12.81 -3.89
CA GLN A 146 11.18 11.51 -4.58
C GLN A 146 12.58 10.90 -4.48
N ARG A 147 13.62 11.71 -4.74
CA ARG A 147 15.01 11.26 -4.68
C ARG A 147 15.39 10.83 -3.28
N GLU A 148 15.11 11.66 -2.26
CA GLU A 148 15.44 11.35 -0.87
C GLU A 148 14.71 10.09 -0.39
N LEU A 149 13.42 9.94 -0.66
CA LEU A 149 12.66 8.75 -0.29
C LEU A 149 13.19 7.48 -0.96
N ARG A 150 13.60 7.58 -2.23
CA ARG A 150 14.18 6.46 -2.96
C ARG A 150 15.56 6.10 -2.44
N GLU A 151 16.45 7.07 -2.27
CA GLU A 151 17.85 6.84 -1.91
C GLU A 151 18.02 6.41 -0.44
N LYS A 152 17.23 7.02 0.45
CA LYS A 152 17.36 6.82 1.90
C LYS A 152 16.47 5.70 2.44
N PHE A 153 15.30 5.47 1.84
CA PHE A 153 14.29 4.55 2.38
C PHE A 153 13.84 3.45 1.40
N ASP A 154 14.41 3.42 0.17
CA ASP A 154 14.00 2.52 -0.93
C ASP A 154 12.50 2.63 -1.27
N GLU A 155 11.93 3.82 -1.09
CA GLU A 155 10.52 4.09 -1.34
C GLU A 155 10.30 4.69 -2.73
N LYS A 156 9.44 4.05 -3.53
CA LYS A 156 9.20 4.41 -4.94
C LYS A 156 7.91 5.18 -5.09
N PHE A 157 8.00 6.50 -4.94
CA PHE A 157 6.88 7.41 -5.20
C PHE A 157 6.83 7.85 -6.66
N LEU A 158 5.62 7.93 -7.21
CA LEU A 158 5.35 8.56 -8.51
C LEU A 158 5.11 10.07 -8.29
N VAL A 159 5.87 10.90 -8.99
CA VAL A 159 5.61 12.35 -9.02
C VAL A 159 4.56 12.62 -10.10
N LEU A 160 3.34 12.98 -9.72
CA LEU A 160 2.27 13.34 -10.65
C LEU A 160 2.30 14.83 -10.98
N LYS A 161 2.40 15.13 -12.28
CA LYS A 161 2.31 16.46 -12.87
C LYS A 161 1.01 16.62 -13.67
N GLY A 162 0.69 17.86 -14.03
CA GLY A 162 -0.51 18.16 -14.80
C GLY A 162 -0.55 17.55 -16.21
N SER A 163 0.62 17.27 -16.82
CA SER A 163 0.74 16.55 -18.10
C SER A 163 0.26 15.10 -17.96
N ASP A 164 0.71 14.42 -16.91
CA ASP A 164 0.52 12.98 -16.71
C ASP A 164 -0.96 12.63 -16.53
N ILE A 165 -1.72 13.55 -15.91
CA ILE A 165 -3.16 13.40 -15.72
C ILE A 165 -3.93 13.62 -17.03
N ARG A 166 -3.43 14.47 -17.93
CA ARG A 166 -4.07 14.76 -19.23
C ARG A 166 -3.81 13.67 -20.26
N GLU A 167 -2.67 13.00 -20.19
CA GLU A 167 -2.27 11.96 -21.14
C GLU A 167 -3.06 10.66 -20.98
N GLN A 168 -3.65 10.40 -19.81
CA GLN A 168 -4.42 9.19 -19.52
C GLN A 168 -5.91 9.49 -19.30
N PHE A 169 -6.59 9.89 -20.38
CA PHE A 169 -8.03 10.15 -20.39
C PHE A 169 -8.83 8.95 -19.85
N GLY A 170 -9.68 9.21 -18.85
CA GLY A 170 -10.61 8.22 -18.30
C GLY A 170 -10.08 7.33 -17.18
N VAL A 171 -8.80 7.45 -16.80
CA VAL A 171 -8.21 6.69 -15.68
C VAL A 171 -7.82 7.64 -14.55
N ASN A 172 -8.35 7.40 -13.35
CA ASN A 172 -7.96 8.16 -12.17
C ASN A 172 -6.56 7.71 -11.69
N GLN A 173 -5.53 8.47 -12.07
CA GLN A 173 -4.12 8.20 -11.69
C GLN A 173 -3.90 8.08 -10.19
N TRP A 174 -4.73 8.77 -9.39
CA TRP A 174 -4.67 8.75 -7.93
C TRP A 174 -5.15 7.40 -7.36
N LEU A 175 -5.99 6.66 -8.08
CA LEU A 175 -6.46 5.32 -7.70
C LEU A 175 -5.46 4.24 -8.12
N GLU A 176 -4.89 4.34 -9.32
CA GLU A 176 -3.92 3.37 -9.84
C GLU A 176 -2.61 3.34 -9.03
N ASN A 177 -2.16 4.51 -8.58
CA ASN A 177 -0.88 4.64 -7.91
C ASN A 177 -1.07 4.76 -6.39
N ARG A 178 -0.47 3.85 -5.64
CA ARG A 178 -0.56 3.83 -4.18
C ARG A 178 0.37 4.85 -3.51
N GLN A 179 1.51 5.17 -4.10
CA GLN A 179 2.49 6.10 -3.54
C GLN A 179 2.70 7.28 -4.48
N VAL A 180 2.16 8.45 -4.13
CA VAL A 180 2.13 9.61 -5.01
C VAL A 180 2.70 10.84 -4.32
N ILE A 181 3.54 11.58 -5.05
CA ILE A 181 3.96 12.95 -4.72
C ILE A 181 3.27 13.89 -5.71
N THR A 182 2.70 14.97 -5.24
CA THR A 182 2.13 16.02 -6.09
C THR A 182 2.35 17.41 -5.51
N SER A 183 2.11 18.43 -6.33
CA SER A 183 2.12 19.80 -5.83
C SER A 183 0.75 20.24 -5.31
N LEU A 184 0.76 21.10 -4.29
CA LEU A 184 -0.46 21.72 -3.79
C LEU A 184 -1.22 22.46 -4.90
N ASP A 185 -0.51 23.17 -5.78
CA ASP A 185 -1.09 23.92 -6.89
C ASP A 185 -1.74 23.04 -7.95
N LEU A 186 -1.34 21.77 -8.06
CA LEU A 186 -2.00 20.79 -8.92
C LEU A 186 -3.19 20.17 -8.19
N ALA A 187 -3.00 19.72 -6.94
CA ALA A 187 -4.01 19.04 -6.15
C ALA A 187 -5.26 19.91 -5.90
N LYS A 188 -5.09 21.23 -5.70
CA LYS A 188 -6.19 22.15 -5.42
C LYS A 188 -7.05 22.54 -6.63
N ARG A 189 -6.67 22.16 -7.85
CA ARG A 189 -7.41 22.56 -9.07
C ARG A 189 -8.77 21.89 -9.08
N GLN A 190 -9.81 22.63 -9.47
CA GLN A 190 -11.21 22.15 -9.46
C GLN A 190 -11.42 20.86 -10.27
N ASN A 191 -10.67 20.67 -11.35
CA ASN A 191 -10.74 19.47 -12.19
C ASN A 191 -9.87 18.31 -11.69
N ILE A 192 -9.03 18.50 -10.66
CA ILE A 192 -8.11 17.50 -10.10
C ILE A 192 -8.56 17.05 -8.72
N LEU A 193 -8.96 17.99 -7.87
CA LEU A 193 -9.35 17.76 -6.48
C LEU A 193 -10.39 16.64 -6.31
N PRO A 194 -11.44 16.51 -7.17
CA PRO A 194 -12.38 15.41 -7.08
C PRO A 194 -11.70 14.03 -7.23
N GLY A 195 -10.71 13.91 -8.11
CA GLY A 195 -9.97 12.66 -8.32
C GLY A 195 -9.10 12.28 -7.11
N VAL A 196 -8.47 13.26 -6.47
CA VAL A 196 -7.69 13.09 -5.24
C VAL A 196 -8.61 12.70 -4.07
N ALA A 197 -9.77 13.35 -3.95
CA ALA A 197 -10.74 13.17 -2.86
C ALA A 197 -11.49 11.82 -2.93
N GLN A 198 -11.59 11.21 -4.12
CA GLN A 198 -12.13 9.85 -4.28
C GLN A 198 -11.22 8.78 -3.69
N CYS A 199 -9.93 9.06 -3.51
CA CYS A 199 -8.98 8.11 -2.94
C CYS A 199 -9.01 8.12 -1.42
N ARG A 200 -9.09 6.94 -0.82
CA ARG A 200 -8.86 6.76 0.62
C ARG A 200 -7.35 6.63 0.88
N TRP A 201 -6.73 7.71 1.33
CA TRP A 201 -5.32 7.72 1.72
C TRP A 201 -5.16 7.21 3.16
N ASP A 202 -4.15 6.36 3.39
CA ASP A 202 -3.78 5.90 4.73
C ASP A 202 -2.92 6.95 5.45
N LEU A 203 -2.10 7.67 4.68
CA LEU A 203 -1.26 8.76 5.15
C LEU A 203 -1.22 9.89 4.13
N VAL A 204 -1.39 11.13 4.60
CA VAL A 204 -1.15 12.34 3.82
C VAL A 204 -0.09 13.17 4.52
N ILE A 205 1.00 13.46 3.82
CA ILE A 205 2.07 14.34 4.29
C ILE A 205 1.99 15.63 3.51
N VAL A 206 2.00 16.75 4.22
CA VAL A 206 1.96 18.08 3.63
C VAL A 206 3.21 18.83 4.05
N ASP A 207 4.05 19.16 3.09
CA ASP A 207 5.22 20.01 3.31
C ASP A 207 4.89 21.48 3.04
N GLU A 208 5.54 22.37 3.78
CA GLU A 208 5.28 23.81 3.76
C GLU A 208 3.79 24.18 3.89
N ALA A 209 3.10 23.51 4.82
CA ALA A 209 1.67 23.69 5.07
C ALA A 209 1.28 25.14 5.40
N HIS A 210 2.23 26.00 5.82
CA HIS A 210 1.98 27.42 6.00
C HIS A 210 1.55 28.12 4.69
N ARG A 211 1.97 27.61 3.53
CA ARG A 211 1.51 28.09 2.21
C ARG A 211 0.06 27.69 1.89
N MET A 212 -0.56 26.86 2.73
CA MET A 212 -1.97 26.49 2.65
C MET A 212 -2.87 27.37 3.51
N SER A 213 -2.31 28.34 4.24
CA SER A 213 -3.10 29.37 4.92
C SER A 213 -3.91 30.15 3.89
N ALA A 214 -5.23 30.25 4.11
CA ALA A 214 -6.19 30.84 3.20
C ALA A 214 -5.75 32.24 2.71
N ALA A 215 -5.72 32.42 1.39
CA ALA A 215 -6.17 33.70 0.85
C ALA A 215 -7.67 33.78 1.15
N ALA A 216 -8.06 34.81 1.90
CA ALA A 216 -9.44 35.13 2.23
C ALA A 216 -10.34 35.22 0.99
#